data_AF-A0A951H4K8-F1
#
_entry.id   AF-A0A951H4K8-F1
#
_cell.length_a   1.000
_cell.length_b   1.000
_cell.length_c   1.000
_cell.angle_alpha   90.00
_cell.angle_beta   90.00
_cell.angle_gamma   90.00
#
_symmetry.space_group_name_H-M   'P 1'
#
loop_
_entity.id
_entity.type
_entity.pdbx_description
1 polymer ?
#
loop_
_entity_poly.entity_id
_entity_poly.type
_entity_poly.pdbx_seq_one_letter_code
_entity_poly.pdbx_strand_id
1 'polypeptide(L)' 'MRSQPDGRHRLGVLGMRERVTLVGGTLNIESQPGSGTTVFVRIPVQNSTMPTVEVAEPQNV' A
#
# COMPACT_ATOMS: atom_id res chain seq x y z
N MET A 1 -3.59 -1.94 40.83
CA MET A 1 -4.04 -1.53 39.48
C MET A 1 -2.87 -1.71 38.52
N ARG A 2 -2.76 -2.86 37.86
CA ARG A 2 -1.71 -3.12 36.85
C ARG A 2 -2.39 -3.02 35.48
N SER A 3 -2.14 -1.94 34.76
CA SER A 3 -2.58 -1.78 33.37
C SER A 3 -1.80 -2.77 32.51
N GLN A 4 -2.38 -3.95 32.26
CA GLN A 4 -1.89 -4.84 31.21
C GLN A 4 -2.15 -4.13 29.88
N PRO A 5 -1.16 -3.97 29.00
CA PRO A 5 -1.41 -3.42 27.67
C PRO A 5 -2.30 -4.41 26.92
N ASP A 6 -3.52 -3.97 26.58
CA ASP A 6 -4.46 -4.75 25.79
C ASP A 6 -3.75 -5.31 24.55
N GLY A 7 -3.86 -6.62 24.33
CA GLY A 7 -3.22 -7.35 23.22
C GLY A 7 -3.58 -6.89 21.80
N ARG A 8 -4.32 -5.78 21.66
CA ARG A 8 -4.64 -5.05 20.43
C ARG A 8 -3.51 -4.16 19.91
N HIS A 9 -2.49 -3.86 20.71
CA HIS A 9 -1.39 -2.97 20.30
C HIS A 9 -0.21 -3.71 19.63
N ARG A 10 -0.48 -4.79 18.87
CA ARG A 10 0.55 -5.61 18.21
C ARG A 10 0.31 -5.79 16.71
N LEU A 11 -0.37 -4.86 16.05
CA LEU A 11 -0.51 -4.94 14.60
C LEU A 11 0.84 -4.68 13.93
N GLY A 12 1.51 -3.55 14.21
CA GLY A 12 2.88 -3.27 13.77
C GLY A 12 3.17 -3.77 12.34
N VAL A 13 4.24 -4.56 12.19
CA VAL A 13 4.63 -5.21 10.93
C VAL A 13 3.60 -6.23 10.44
N LEU A 14 2.93 -6.96 11.34
CA LEU A 14 1.92 -7.96 10.97
C LEU A 14 0.75 -7.30 10.22
N GLY A 15 0.21 -6.21 10.76
CA GLY A 15 -0.85 -5.43 10.13
C GLY A 15 -0.40 -4.66 8.89
N MET A 16 0.89 -4.35 8.76
CA MET A 16 1.44 -3.87 7.48
C MET A 16 1.38 -4.97 6.42
N ARG A 17 1.81 -6.19 6.78
CA ARG A 17 1.80 -7.33 5.84
C ARG A 17 0.39 -7.68 5.41
N GLU A 18 -0.56 -7.75 6.34
CA GLU A 18 -1.98 -8.01 6.04
C GLU A 18 -2.53 -6.99 5.03
N ARG A 19 -2.35 -5.68 5.30
CA ARG A 19 -2.83 -4.62 4.40
C ARG A 19 -2.19 -4.65 3.03
N VAL A 20 -0.89 -4.91 2.96
CA VAL A 20 -0.16 -5.01 1.68
C VAL A 20 -0.65 -6.21 0.88
N THR A 21 -0.87 -7.36 1.53
CA THR A 21 -1.43 -8.55 0.87
C THR A 21 -2.85 -8.31 0.37
N LEU A 22 -3.70 -7.59 1.13
CA LEU A 22 -5.08 -7.28 0.73
C LEU A 22 -5.17 -6.52 -0.60
N VAL A 23 -4.17 -5.69 -0.92
CA VAL A 23 -4.11 -4.92 -2.17
C VAL A 23 -3.25 -5.60 -3.25
N GLY A 24 -2.89 -6.88 -3.07
CA GLY A 24 -2.07 -7.63 -4.01
C GLY A 24 -0.60 -7.17 -4.06
N GLY A 25 -0.12 -6.46 -3.04
CA GLY A 25 1.24 -5.97 -2.94
C GLY A 25 2.20 -6.93 -2.23
N THR A 26 3.45 -6.50 -2.11
CA THR A 26 4.52 -7.21 -1.36
C THR A 26 5.23 -6.29 -0.38
N LEU A 27 5.67 -6.84 0.75
CA LEU A 27 6.37 -6.14 1.85
C LEU A 27 7.71 -6.84 2.11
N ASN A 28 8.81 -6.08 2.13
CA ASN A 28 10.13 -6.53 2.55
C ASN A 28 10.68 -5.62 3.64
N ILE A 29 11.40 -6.16 4.63
CA ILE A 29 11.97 -5.39 5.73
C ILE A 29 13.45 -5.74 5.85
N GLU A 30 14.29 -4.73 5.83
CA GLU A 30 15.72 -4.84 6.05
C GLU A 30 16.07 -4.13 7.35
N SER A 31 16.74 -4.82 8.26
CA SER A 31 17.10 -4.29 9.57
C SER A 31 18.45 -4.83 9.98
N GLN A 32 19.29 -3.96 10.56
CA GLN A 32 20.56 -4.34 11.15
C GLN A 32 20.76 -3.56 12.46
N PRO A 33 21.24 -4.21 13.54
CA PRO A 33 21.54 -3.53 14.80
C PRO A 33 22.48 -2.34 14.57
N GLY A 34 22.12 -1.16 15.07
CA GLY A 34 22.91 0.06 14.94
C GLY A 34 22.78 0.79 13.58
N SER A 35 22.23 0.16 12.54
CA SER A 35 22.00 0.79 11.22
C SER A 35 20.55 1.22 10.97
N GLY A 36 19.64 0.82 11.85
CA GLY A 36 18.22 1.16 11.75
C GLY A 36 17.44 0.10 10.96
N THR A 37 16.27 0.51 10.45
CA THR A 37 15.32 -0.39 9.76
C THR A 37 14.71 0.32 8.56
N THR A 38 14.66 -0.37 7.43
CA THR A 38 14.04 0.08 6.19
C THR A 38 12.92 -0.87 5.79
N VAL A 39 11.78 -0.31 5.40
CA VAL A 39 10.60 -1.07 4.99
C VAL A 39 10.29 -0.75 3.54
N PHE A 40 10.26 -1.78 2.70
CA PHE A 40 9.95 -1.68 1.28
C PHE A 40 8.55 -2.24 1.02
N VAL A 41 7.72 -1.46 0.33
CA VAL A 41 6.35 -1.85 -0.06
C VAL A 41 6.22 -1.68 -1.57
N ARG A 42 5.70 -2.70 -2.25
CA ARG A 42 5.34 -2.63 -3.68
C ARG A 42 3.86 -2.91 -3.84
N ILE A 43 3.11 -1.96 -4.39
CA ILE A 43 1.68 -2.09 -4.65
C ILE A 43 1.45 -1.97 -6.16
N PRO A 44 0.70 -2.89 -6.79
CA PRO A 44 0.30 -2.74 -8.20
C PRO A 44 -0.62 -1.52 -8.35
N VAL A 45 -0.31 -0.64 -9.30
CA VAL A 45 -1.17 0.50 -9.65
C VAL A 45 -1.93 0.18 -10.93
N GLN A 46 -3.25 0.38 -10.91
CA GLN A 46 -4.04 0.32 -12.13
C GLN A 46 -3.81 1.63 -12.88
N ASN A 47 -3.32 1.54 -14.12
CA ASN A 47 -3.34 2.67 -15.03
C ASN A 47 -4.80 3.00 -15.33
N SER A 48 -5.32 4.04 -14.69
CA SER A 48 -6.52 4.71 -15.15
C SER A 48 -6.16 5.40 -16.47
N THR A 49 -6.18 4.65 -17.58
CA THR A 49 -6.28 5.29 -18.89
C THR A 49 -7.58 6.07 -18.82
N MET A 50 -7.48 7.38 -18.62
CA MET A 50 -8.60 8.27 -18.86
C MET A 50 -9.03 7.99 -20.29
N PRO A 51 -10.30 7.62 -20.56
CA PRO A 51 -10.75 7.51 -21.93
C PRO A 51 -10.53 8.90 -22.54
N THR A 52 -9.59 9.00 -23.49
CA THR A 52 -9.42 10.20 -24.30
C THR A 52 -10.81 10.49 -24.85
N VAL A 53 -11.40 11.60 -24.39
CA VAL A 53 -12.71 12.04 -24.84
C VAL A 53 -12.56 12.27 -26.34
N GLU A 54 -13.11 11.35 -27.14
CA GLU A 54 -13.13 11.46 -28.59
C GLU A 54 -13.96 12.69 -28.92
N VAL A 55 -13.27 13.76 -29.31
CA VAL A 55 -13.91 15.00 -29.73
C VAL A 55 -14.52 14.69 -31.09
N ALA A 56 -15.82 14.39 -31.11
CA ALA A 56 -16.56 14.21 -32.35
C ALA A 56 -16.44 15.49 -33.19
N GLU A 57 -15.71 15.43 -34.30
CA GLU A 57 -15.68 16.49 -35.29
C GLU A 57 -17.11 16.76 -35.77
N PRO A 58 -17.60 18.02 -35.75
CA PRO A 58 -18.87 18.35 -36.36
C PRO A 58 -18.72 18.25 -37.88
N GLN A 59 -19.10 17.10 -38.44
CA GLN A 59 -19.38 16.96 -39.86
C GLN A 59 -20.72 17.67 -40.13
N ASN A 60 -20.71 18.97 -40.44
CA ASN A 60 -21.88 19.63 -41.00
C ASN A 60 -21.60 20.03 -42.45
N VAL A 61 -22.32 19.31 -43.31
CA VAL A 61 -22.50 19.42 -44.76
C VAL A 61 -22.86 20.84 -45.21
#